data_AF-A0A9D0Z0Q8-F1
#
_entry.id   AF-A0A9D0Z0Q8-F1
#
_cell.length_a   1.000
_cell.length_b   1.000
_cell.length_c   1.000
_cell.angle_alpha   90.00
_cell.angle_beta   90.00
_cell.angle_gamma   90.00
#
_symmetry.space_group_name_H-M   'P 1'
#
loop_
_entity.id
_entity.type
_entity.pdbx_description
1 polymer ?
#
loop_
_entity_poly.entity_id
_entity_poly.type
_entity_poly.pdbx_seq_one_letter_code
_entity_poly.pdbx_strand_id
1 'polypeptide(L)'
;MEYQTNDYELIYMIREHNLEEELLYQKYEPMIKSEIKKYIKQAKYAGLDIMDLYQEGMVGLSDALKYYDELQGTQFSTYAYKCIRGKVMNCIRKETRQKRGAFVERYSLSKEMSSGLKIEDLLANDADVEKELYYKHLANEITRFKHTLPIMHSLVFELRMNGFSSREVSMLLELSYRTVNNYWHRSKEALKRSLSI
;
A
#
# COMPACT_ATOMS: atom_id res chain seq x y z
N MET A 1 8.70 -28.43 31.89
CA MET A 1 8.31 -27.05 32.24
C MET A 1 9.13 -26.15 31.35
N GLU A 2 8.55 -25.66 30.26
CA GLU A 2 9.20 -24.62 29.45
C GLU A 2 9.25 -23.36 30.30
N TYR A 3 10.45 -22.96 30.71
CA TYR A 3 10.64 -21.63 31.26
C TYR A 3 10.29 -20.64 30.14
N GLN A 4 9.17 -19.93 30.29
CA GLN A 4 8.84 -18.83 29.41
C GLN A 4 9.78 -17.67 29.77
N THR A 5 10.98 -17.67 29.19
CA THR A 5 12.01 -16.66 29.45
C THR A 5 11.43 -15.26 29.20
N ASN A 6 11.56 -14.39 30.21
CA ASN A 6 11.11 -13.01 30.14
C ASN A 6 11.92 -12.27 29.06
N ASP A 7 11.31 -11.30 28.36
CA ASP A 7 11.96 -10.55 27.29
C ASP A 7 13.26 -9.87 27.74
N TYR A 8 13.29 -9.34 28.97
CA TYR A 8 14.48 -8.70 29.52
C TYR A 8 15.67 -9.66 29.62
N GLU A 9 15.43 -10.86 30.17
CA GLU A 9 16.45 -11.90 30.33
C GLU A 9 16.92 -12.41 28.96
N LEU A 10 15.98 -12.63 28.03
CA LEU A 10 16.30 -13.07 26.68
C LEU A 10 17.15 -12.02 25.92
N ILE A 11 16.79 -10.74 26.02
CA ILE A 11 17.54 -9.64 25.38
C ILE A 11 18.93 -9.51 25.99
N TYR A 12 19.04 -9.55 27.32
CA TYR A 12 20.32 -9.50 28.02
C TYR A 12 21.24 -10.64 27.56
N MET A 13 20.72 -11.87 27.52
CA MET A 13 21.49 -13.03 27.08
C MET A 13 21.91 -12.93 25.61
N ILE A 14 21.04 -12.45 24.72
CA ILE A 14 21.38 -12.27 23.30
C ILE A 14 22.49 -11.23 23.12
N ARG A 15 22.38 -10.08 23.80
CA ARG A 15 23.35 -8.97 23.67
C ARG A 15 24.73 -9.30 24.27
N GLU A 16 24.77 -9.92 25.45
CA GLU A 16 26.02 -10.16 26.19
C GLU A 16 26.69 -11.48 25.83
N HIS A 17 25.92 -12.51 25.48
CA HIS A 17 26.45 -13.85 25.19
C HIS A 17 26.39 -14.21 23.72
N ASN A 18 26.01 -13.26 22.85
CA ASN A 18 25.95 -13.46 21.40
C ASN A 18 25.13 -14.71 21.02
N LEU A 19 24.10 -15.01 21.82
CA LEU A 19 23.23 -16.16 21.59
C LEU A 19 22.39 -15.95 20.33
N GLU A 20 21.90 -17.06 19.78
CA GLU A 20 21.06 -17.03 18.58
C GLU A 20 19.80 -16.19 18.80
N GLU A 21 19.66 -15.13 18.00
CA GLU A 21 18.47 -14.29 17.94
C GLU A 21 17.20 -15.08 17.56
N GLU A 22 17.37 -16.33 17.09
CA GLU A 22 16.35 -17.27 16.66
C GLU A 22 15.19 -17.42 17.67
N LEU A 23 15.49 -17.53 18.97
CA LEU A 23 14.44 -17.64 20.00
C LEU A 23 13.58 -16.38 20.09
N LEU A 24 14.20 -15.20 19.95
CA LEU A 24 13.48 -13.93 19.93
C LEU A 24 12.65 -13.81 18.65
N TYR A 25 13.21 -14.20 17.49
CA TYR A 25 12.49 -14.22 16.23
C TYR A 25 11.26 -15.13 16.32
N GLN A 26 11.41 -16.36 16.81
CA GLN A 26 10.28 -17.30 16.97
C GLN A 26 9.19 -16.74 17.88
N LYS A 27 9.57 -16.09 18.99
CA LYS A 27 8.63 -15.46 19.92
C LYS A 27 7.83 -14.31 19.28
N TYR A 28 8.47 -13.52 18.42
CA TYR A 28 7.89 -12.30 17.84
C TYR A 28 7.42 -12.44 16.39
N GLU A 29 7.68 -13.57 15.73
CA GLU A 29 7.22 -13.88 14.37
C GLU A 29 5.70 -13.71 14.21
N PRO A 30 4.84 -14.14 15.16
CA PRO A 30 3.40 -13.93 15.06
C PRO A 30 3.03 -12.43 14.99
N MET A 31 3.79 -11.56 15.66
CA MET A 31 3.58 -10.11 15.62
C MET A 31 3.92 -9.55 14.24
N ILE A 32 5.03 -9.98 13.64
CA ILE A 32 5.42 -9.61 12.28
C ILE A 32 4.34 -10.04 11.28
N LYS A 33 3.93 -11.32 11.31
CA LYS A 33 2.88 -11.87 10.43
C LYS A 33 1.55 -11.14 10.61
N SER A 34 1.16 -10.85 11.85
CA SER A 34 -0.07 -10.11 12.17
C SER A 34 -0.04 -8.69 11.62
N GLU A 35 1.11 -8.00 11.72
CA GLU A 35 1.25 -6.64 11.21
C GLU A 35 1.19 -6.60 9.68
N ILE A 36 1.87 -7.52 8.99
CA ILE A 36 1.87 -7.62 7.52
C ILE A 36 0.47 -7.91 6.98
N LYS A 37 -0.31 -8.76 7.65
CA LYS A 37 -1.69 -9.07 7.24
C LYS A 37 -2.58 -7.83 7.11
N LYS A 38 -2.32 -6.78 7.90
CA LYS A 38 -3.06 -5.50 7.83
C LYS A 38 -2.78 -4.72 6.54
N TYR A 39 -1.73 -5.08 5.81
CA TYR A 39 -1.19 -4.31 4.69
C TYR A 39 -1.07 -5.07 3.36
N ILE A 40 -1.58 -6.30 3.27
CA ILE A 40 -1.47 -7.15 2.07
C ILE A 40 -1.97 -6.43 0.81
N LYS A 41 -3.07 -5.69 0.92
CA LYS A 41 -3.67 -4.98 -0.21
C LYS A 41 -2.78 -3.85 -0.71
N GLN A 42 -2.21 -3.08 0.21
CA GLN A 42 -1.26 -2.00 -0.06
C GLN A 42 0.02 -2.57 -0.68
N ALA A 43 0.54 -3.66 -0.13
CA ALA A 43 1.70 -4.38 -0.66
C ALA A 43 1.49 -4.83 -2.10
N LYS A 44 0.36 -5.50 -2.36
CA LYS A 44 -0.03 -5.95 -3.71
C LYS A 44 -0.15 -4.77 -4.69
N TYR A 45 -0.71 -3.64 -4.26
CA TYR A 45 -0.75 -2.45 -5.11
C TYR A 45 0.64 -1.86 -5.36
N ALA A 46 1.51 -1.83 -4.35
CA ALA A 46 2.89 -1.41 -4.50
C ALA A 46 3.72 -2.37 -5.36
N GLY A 47 3.27 -3.60 -5.58
CA GLY A 47 4.01 -4.64 -6.30
C GLY A 47 5.00 -5.40 -5.41
N LEU A 48 4.81 -5.35 -4.10
CA LEU A 48 5.66 -6.00 -3.11
C LEU A 48 5.21 -7.44 -2.83
N ASP A 49 6.17 -8.33 -2.62
CA ASP A 49 5.92 -9.65 -2.05
C ASP A 49 5.69 -9.53 -0.54
N ILE A 50 4.90 -10.45 0.00
CA ILE A 50 4.75 -10.66 1.44
C ILE A 50 6.12 -10.99 2.05
N MET A 51 6.98 -11.70 1.33
CA MET A 51 8.34 -12.01 1.80
C MET A 51 9.19 -10.75 1.97
N ASP A 52 9.05 -9.75 1.11
CA ASP A 52 9.76 -8.46 1.26
C ASP A 52 9.34 -7.76 2.56
N LEU A 53 8.03 -7.75 2.85
CA LEU A 53 7.50 -7.18 4.08
C LEU A 53 7.93 -7.96 5.32
N TYR A 54 8.03 -9.29 5.19
CA TYR A 54 8.49 -10.15 6.26
C TYR A 54 9.93 -9.83 6.64
N GLN A 55 10.81 -9.70 5.65
CA GLN A 55 12.20 -9.30 5.86
C GLN A 55 12.31 -7.92 6.52
N GLU A 56 11.53 -6.94 6.05
CA GLU A 56 11.50 -5.61 6.68
C GLU A 56 10.96 -5.65 8.13
N GLY A 57 9.99 -6.53 8.40
CA GLY A 57 9.52 -6.79 9.75
C GLY A 57 10.61 -7.39 10.64
N MET A 58 11.40 -8.34 10.13
CA MET A 58 12.55 -8.91 10.85
C MET A 58 13.61 -7.84 11.14
N VAL A 59 13.93 -6.98 10.16
CA VAL A 59 14.84 -5.84 10.35
C VAL A 59 14.31 -4.91 11.45
N GLY A 60 12.99 -4.66 11.50
CA GLY A 60 12.37 -3.86 12.54
C GLY A 60 12.49 -4.48 13.94
N LEU A 61 12.39 -5.81 14.04
CA LEU A 61 12.61 -6.52 15.30
C LEU A 61 14.09 -6.51 15.70
N SER A 62 15.02 -6.69 14.76
CA SER A 62 16.46 -6.59 15.02
C SER A 62 16.85 -5.18 15.49
N ASP A 63 16.31 -4.13 14.87
CA ASP A 63 16.49 -2.76 15.35
C ASP A 63 15.92 -2.58 16.76
N ALA A 64 14.77 -3.19 17.07
CA ALA A 64 14.23 -3.17 18.42
C ALA A 64 15.18 -3.86 19.42
N LEU A 65 15.66 -5.06 19.09
CA LEU A 65 16.63 -5.79 19.89
C LEU A 65 17.91 -5.00 20.11
N LYS A 66 18.39 -4.23 19.13
CA LYS A 66 19.62 -3.45 19.26
C LYS A 66 19.46 -2.17 20.09
N TYR A 67 18.35 -1.45 19.90
CA TYR A 67 18.19 -0.10 20.44
C TYR A 67 17.23 0.01 21.63
N TYR A 68 16.61 -1.08 22.06
CA TYR A 68 15.74 -1.07 23.23
C TYR A 68 16.51 -0.72 24.52
N ASP A 69 15.92 0.16 25.31
CA ASP A 69 16.41 0.59 26.62
C ASP A 69 15.29 0.36 27.65
N GLU A 70 15.52 -0.57 28.57
CA GLU A 70 14.58 -0.93 29.62
C GLU A 70 14.34 0.19 30.62
N LEU A 71 15.30 1.11 30.79
CA LEU A 71 15.19 2.24 31.71
C LEU A 71 14.13 3.26 31.26
N GLN A 72 13.69 3.20 30.00
CA GLN A 72 12.62 4.04 29.46
C GLN A 72 11.21 3.56 29.89
N GLY A 73 11.10 2.46 30.64
CA GLY A 73 9.84 1.99 31.25
C GLY A 73 8.78 1.47 30.27
N THR A 74 9.11 1.33 28.99
CA THR A 74 8.23 0.74 27.97
C THR A 74 8.54 -0.74 27.83
N GLN A 75 7.55 -1.62 27.79
CA GLN A 75 7.78 -3.04 27.54
C GLN A 75 8.42 -3.27 26.15
N PHE A 76 9.35 -4.22 26.05
CA PHE A 76 10.01 -4.57 24.79
C PHE A 76 9.01 -4.88 23.67
N SER A 77 7.97 -5.65 23.97
CA SER A 77 6.90 -5.99 23.00
C SER A 77 6.25 -4.76 22.36
N THR A 78 6.06 -3.69 23.15
CA THR A 78 5.48 -2.43 22.68
C THR A 78 6.48 -1.66 21.81
N TYR A 79 7.76 -1.69 22.16
CA TYR A 79 8.82 -1.07 21.37
C TYR A 79 9.05 -1.80 20.05
N ALA A 80 9.16 -3.14 20.10
CA ALA A 80 9.29 -4.02 18.94
C ALA A 80 8.13 -3.82 17.96
N TYR A 81 6.88 -3.76 18.45
CA TYR A 81 5.72 -3.47 17.60
C TYR A 81 5.90 -2.15 16.82
N LYS A 82 6.38 -1.08 17.47
CA LYS A 82 6.60 0.22 16.81
C LYS A 82 7.68 0.11 15.71
N CYS A 83 8.79 -0.56 15.97
CA CYS A 83 9.86 -0.73 14.99
C CYS A 83 9.44 -1.60 13.81
N ILE A 84 8.81 -2.76 14.07
CA ILE A 84 8.27 -3.67 13.05
C ILE A 84 7.29 -2.92 12.14
N ARG A 85 6.28 -2.29 12.74
CA ARG A 85 5.27 -1.50 12.00
C ARG A 85 5.92 -0.38 11.19
N GLY A 86 6.91 0.30 11.76
CA GLY A 86 7.65 1.38 11.11
C GLY A 86 8.33 0.91 9.82
N LYS A 87 9.10 -0.19 9.88
CA LYS A 87 9.80 -0.75 8.73
C LYS A 87 8.86 -1.23 7.64
N VAL A 88 7.85 -2.03 8.01
CA VAL A 88 6.82 -2.52 7.06
C VAL A 88 6.14 -1.35 6.35
N MET A 89 5.69 -0.33 7.09
CA MET A 89 5.03 0.83 6.50
C MET A 89 5.96 1.67 5.61
N ASN A 90 7.22 1.82 6.01
CA ASN A 90 8.19 2.59 5.23
C ASN A 90 8.53 1.89 3.91
N CYS A 91 8.67 0.57 3.92
CA CYS A 91 8.84 -0.23 2.71
C CYS A 91 7.68 -0.03 1.73
N ILE A 92 6.44 -0.20 2.19
CA ILE A 92 5.24 0.02 1.37
C ILE A 92 5.18 1.43 0.80
N ARG A 93 5.47 2.45 1.62
CA ARG A 93 5.45 3.85 1.18
C ARG A 93 6.51 4.14 0.14
N LYS A 94 7.72 3.61 0.30
CA LYS A 94 8.82 3.78 -0.64
C LYS A 94 8.42 3.26 -2.02
N GLU A 95 7.94 2.01 -2.09
CA GLU A 95 7.52 1.41 -3.36
C GLU A 95 6.29 2.10 -3.96
N THR A 96 5.31 2.48 -3.11
CA THR A 96 4.15 3.25 -3.56
C THR A 96 4.57 4.59 -4.16
N ARG A 97 5.58 5.26 -3.57
CA ARG A 97 6.10 6.53 -4.08
C ARG A 97 6.79 6.36 -5.43
N GLN A 98 7.54 5.27 -5.62
CA GLN A 98 8.16 4.93 -6.89
C GLN A 98 7.10 4.67 -7.97
N LYS A 99 6.09 3.86 -7.67
CA LYS A 99 4.96 3.60 -8.56
C LYS A 99 4.20 4.88 -8.91
N ARG A 100 4.01 5.77 -7.93
CA ARG A 100 3.44 7.10 -8.15
C ARG A 100 4.30 7.93 -9.11
N GLY A 101 5.62 7.91 -8.97
CA GLY A 101 6.53 8.59 -9.90
C GLY A 101 6.32 8.11 -11.34
N ALA A 102 6.32 6.79 -11.56
CA ALA A 102 6.04 6.20 -12.86
C ALA A 102 4.63 6.53 -13.38
N PHE A 103 3.64 6.62 -12.48
CA PHE A 103 2.30 7.06 -12.86
C PHE A 103 2.27 8.51 -13.34
N VAL A 104 2.96 9.43 -12.63
CA VAL A 104 3.04 10.85 -12.98
C VAL A 104 3.69 11.04 -14.35
N GLU A 105 4.76 10.29 -14.63
CA GLU A 105 5.44 10.29 -15.93
C GLU A 105 4.50 9.83 -17.05
N ARG A 106 3.86 8.67 -16.88
CA ARG A 106 2.87 8.14 -17.85
C ARG A 106 1.68 9.07 -18.04
N TYR A 107 1.18 9.67 -16.95
CA TYR A 107 0.10 10.65 -17.01
C TYR A 107 0.47 11.83 -17.89
N SER A 108 1.69 12.35 -17.75
CA SER A 108 2.19 13.48 -18.54
C SER A 108 2.26 13.12 -20.02
N LEU A 109 2.86 11.98 -20.36
CA LEU A 109 2.93 11.46 -21.74
C LEU A 109 1.53 11.23 -22.36
N SER A 110 0.60 10.64 -21.59
CA SER A 110 -0.76 10.36 -22.09
C SER A 110 -1.57 11.62 -22.39
N LYS A 111 -1.29 12.73 -21.69
CA LYS A 111 -1.97 14.00 -21.89
C LYS A 111 -1.57 14.66 -23.21
N GLU A 112 -0.34 14.42 -23.66
CA GLU A 112 0.18 14.90 -24.94
C GLU A 112 -0.35 14.08 -26.13
N MET A 113 -0.66 12.80 -25.91
CA MET A 113 -1.00 11.84 -26.96
C MET A 113 -2.51 11.68 -27.26
N SER A 114 -3.38 12.47 -26.62
CA SER A 114 -4.84 12.33 -26.74
C SER A 114 -5.38 12.88 -28.08
N SER A 115 -5.14 12.16 -29.17
CA SER A 115 -5.94 12.24 -30.40
C SER A 115 -6.13 10.85 -31.03
N GLY A 116 -7.39 10.40 -31.06
CA GLY A 116 -7.87 9.46 -32.09
C GLY A 116 -7.86 7.98 -31.72
N LEU A 117 -9.00 7.49 -31.26
CA LEU A 117 -9.50 6.16 -31.65
C LEU A 117 -10.99 6.32 -31.93
N LYS A 118 -11.39 6.13 -33.18
CA LYS A 118 -12.80 6.09 -33.59
C LYS A 118 -13.34 4.68 -33.37
N ILE A 119 -14.57 4.63 -32.88
CA ILE A 119 -15.27 3.42 -32.44
C ILE A 119 -15.75 2.57 -33.63
N GLU A 120 -15.60 3.07 -34.85
CA GLU A 120 -16.18 2.54 -36.09
C GLU A 120 -15.53 1.23 -36.60
N ASP A 121 -14.38 0.79 -36.05
CA ASP A 121 -13.61 -0.36 -36.57
C ASP A 121 -13.87 -1.71 -35.86
N LEU A 122 -14.80 -1.82 -34.90
CA LEU A 122 -14.90 -2.98 -33.99
C LEU A 122 -16.25 -3.72 -34.00
N LEU A 123 -16.94 -3.81 -35.13
CA LEU A 123 -18.21 -4.54 -35.21
C LEU A 123 -18.00 -6.02 -35.57
N ALA A 124 -18.27 -6.91 -34.61
CA ALA A 124 -18.57 -8.32 -34.85
C ALA A 124 -19.85 -8.69 -34.07
N ASN A 125 -20.78 -9.34 -34.76
CA ASN A 125 -22.11 -9.73 -34.27
C ASN A 125 -22.04 -10.97 -33.37
N ASP A 126 -22.00 -10.75 -32.06
CA ASP A 126 -22.35 -11.76 -31.03
C ASP A 126 -22.74 -11.03 -29.73
N ALA A 127 -23.83 -11.41 -29.07
CA ALA A 127 -24.40 -10.68 -27.94
C ALA A 127 -23.52 -10.76 -26.67
N ASP A 128 -22.77 -11.86 -26.49
CA ASP A 128 -21.79 -11.98 -25.41
C ASP A 128 -20.54 -11.10 -25.68
N VAL A 129 -20.16 -10.98 -26.96
CA VAL A 129 -19.08 -10.10 -27.41
C VAL A 129 -19.48 -8.63 -27.26
N GLU A 130 -20.74 -8.26 -27.54
CA GLU A 130 -21.25 -6.90 -27.40
C GLU A 130 -21.15 -6.40 -25.94
N LYS A 131 -21.48 -7.26 -24.97
CA LYS A 131 -21.38 -6.93 -23.54
C LYS A 131 -19.93 -6.77 -23.08
N GLU A 132 -19.04 -7.66 -23.52
CA GLU A 132 -17.61 -7.56 -23.21
C GLU A 132 -16.99 -6.29 -23.82
N LEU A 133 -17.33 -6.00 -25.09
CA LEU A 133 -16.92 -4.78 -25.77
C LEU A 133 -17.43 -3.52 -25.07
N TYR A 134 -18.68 -3.51 -24.61
CA TYR A 134 -19.25 -2.41 -23.85
C TYR A 134 -18.46 -2.15 -22.55
N TYR A 135 -18.19 -3.18 -21.74
CA TYR A 135 -17.40 -3.00 -20.51
C TYR A 135 -15.96 -2.55 -20.81
N LYS A 136 -15.35 -3.06 -21.88
CA LYS A 136 -14.03 -2.64 -22.33
C LYS A 136 -14.03 -1.17 -22.75
N HIS A 137 -15.06 -0.72 -23.47
CA HIS A 137 -15.25 0.68 -23.83
C HIS A 137 -15.38 1.56 -22.59
N LEU A 138 -16.28 1.20 -21.66
CA LEU A 138 -16.48 1.95 -20.43
C LEU A 138 -15.20 2.01 -19.58
N ALA A 139 -14.44 0.92 -19.48
CA ALA A 139 -13.15 0.89 -18.81
C ALA A 139 -12.13 1.84 -19.46
N ASN A 140 -12.12 1.91 -20.79
CA ASN A 140 -11.28 2.85 -21.53
C ASN A 140 -11.69 4.31 -21.28
N GLU A 141 -12.99 4.61 -21.25
CA GLU A 141 -13.48 5.95 -20.94
C GLU A 141 -13.13 6.38 -19.52
N ILE A 142 -13.33 5.51 -18.53
CA ILE A 142 -12.93 5.78 -17.14
C ILE A 142 -11.41 5.99 -17.05
N THR A 143 -10.64 5.22 -17.81
CA THR A 143 -9.18 5.37 -17.88
C THR A 143 -8.81 6.73 -18.47
N ARG A 144 -9.41 7.14 -19.59
CA ARG A 144 -9.18 8.45 -20.21
C ARG A 144 -9.61 9.59 -19.27
N PHE A 145 -10.79 9.48 -18.66
CA PHE A 145 -11.29 10.45 -17.68
C PHE A 145 -10.32 10.63 -16.51
N LYS A 146 -9.76 9.54 -15.97
CA LYS A 146 -8.75 9.62 -14.90
C LYS A 146 -7.59 10.53 -15.31
N HIS A 147 -7.14 10.44 -16.57
CA HIS A 147 -6.06 11.27 -17.10
C HIS A 147 -6.45 12.73 -17.36
N THR A 148 -7.74 13.10 -17.34
CA THR A 148 -8.15 14.52 -17.41
C THR A 148 -8.14 15.20 -16.04
N LEU A 149 -8.21 14.42 -14.94
CA LEU A 149 -8.18 14.96 -13.59
C LEU A 149 -6.81 15.54 -13.24
N PRO A 150 -6.74 16.58 -12.38
CA PRO A 150 -5.47 17.00 -11.77
C PRO A 150 -4.75 15.82 -11.12
N ILE A 151 -3.42 15.79 -11.16
CA ILE A 151 -2.64 14.60 -10.79
C ILE A 151 -3.00 14.00 -9.43
N MET A 152 -3.20 14.82 -8.40
CA MET A 152 -3.57 14.35 -7.06
C MET A 152 -5.00 13.81 -7.00
N HIS A 153 -5.92 14.38 -7.80
CA HIS A 153 -7.27 13.85 -7.95
C HIS A 153 -7.23 12.50 -8.68
N SER A 154 -6.44 12.39 -9.76
CA SER A 154 -6.24 11.16 -10.51
C SER A 154 -5.72 10.03 -9.63
N LEU A 155 -4.69 10.30 -8.80
CA LEU A 155 -4.13 9.31 -7.87
C LEU A 155 -5.14 8.85 -6.82
N VAL A 156 -5.86 9.78 -6.20
CA VAL A 156 -6.93 9.44 -5.23
C VAL A 156 -8.03 8.64 -5.93
N PHE A 157 -8.45 9.05 -7.12
CA PHE A 157 -9.47 8.37 -7.91
C PHE A 157 -9.04 6.94 -8.24
N GLU A 158 -7.82 6.73 -8.73
CA GLU A 158 -7.28 5.40 -9.04
C GLU A 158 -7.29 4.48 -7.83
N LEU A 159 -6.74 4.92 -6.69
CA LEU A 159 -6.70 4.10 -5.49
C LEU A 159 -8.10 3.77 -4.98
N ARG A 160 -9.03 4.74 -5.01
CA ARG A 160 -10.42 4.52 -4.60
C ARG A 160 -11.15 3.54 -5.52
N MET A 161 -10.91 3.60 -6.84
CA MET A 161 -11.45 2.65 -7.81
C MET A 161 -10.87 1.24 -7.64
N ASN A 162 -9.62 1.12 -7.18
CA ASN A 162 -9.01 -0.14 -6.76
C ASN A 162 -9.45 -0.61 -5.35
N GLY A 163 -10.54 -0.03 -4.83
CA GLY A 163 -11.20 -0.43 -3.60
C GLY A 163 -10.52 0.05 -2.31
N PHE A 164 -9.45 0.84 -2.36
CA PHE A 164 -8.78 1.36 -1.16
C PHE A 164 -9.70 2.29 -0.37
N SER A 165 -9.77 2.13 0.97
CA SER A 165 -10.52 3.04 1.84
C SER A 165 -9.87 4.42 1.90
N SER A 166 -10.62 5.47 2.21
CA SER A 166 -10.03 6.82 2.35
C SER A 166 -8.94 6.89 3.42
N ARG A 167 -8.99 6.02 4.45
CA ARG A 167 -7.92 5.89 5.44
C ARG A 167 -6.68 5.26 4.83
N GLU A 168 -6.83 4.18 4.06
CA GLU A 168 -5.71 3.53 3.37
C GLU A 168 -5.04 4.50 2.37
N VAL A 169 -5.84 5.22 1.59
CA VAL A 169 -5.35 6.23 0.64
C VAL A 169 -4.62 7.38 1.36
N SER A 170 -5.17 7.85 2.48
CA SER A 170 -4.53 8.87 3.32
C SER A 170 -3.16 8.41 3.80
N MET A 171 -3.04 7.14 4.24
CA MET A 171 -1.76 6.58 4.68
C MET A 171 -0.75 6.42 3.55
N LEU A 172 -1.20 6.02 2.35
CA LEU A 172 -0.35 5.77 1.19
C LEU A 172 0.15 7.05 0.53
N LEU A 173 -0.72 8.06 0.41
CA LEU A 173 -0.41 9.31 -0.27
C LEU A 173 0.08 10.41 0.69
N GLU A 174 0.12 10.13 1.99
CA GLU A 174 0.50 11.10 3.04
C GLU A 174 -0.38 12.36 2.99
N LEU A 175 -1.67 12.17 2.75
CA LEU A 175 -2.69 13.23 2.71
C LEU A 175 -3.59 13.16 3.93
N SER A 176 -4.18 14.28 4.33
CA SER A 176 -5.23 14.26 5.34
C SER A 176 -6.46 13.49 4.84
N TYR A 177 -7.15 12.78 5.74
CA TYR A 177 -8.40 12.08 5.43
C TYR A 177 -9.45 13.00 4.77
N ARG A 178 -9.53 14.26 5.24
CA ARG A 178 -10.42 15.28 4.66
C ARG A 178 -10.05 15.59 3.21
N THR A 179 -8.77 15.78 2.93
CA THR A 179 -8.28 16.04 1.57
C THR A 179 -8.61 14.89 0.61
N VAL A 180 -8.39 13.64 1.06
CA VAL A 180 -8.72 12.45 0.27
C VAL A 180 -10.22 12.41 -0.08
N ASN A 181 -11.10 12.65 0.89
CA ASN A 181 -12.54 12.66 0.65
C ASN A 181 -12.96 13.79 -0.30
N ASN A 182 -12.36 14.98 -0.16
CA ASN A 182 -12.64 16.10 -1.04
C ASN A 182 -12.23 15.80 -2.49
N TYR A 183 -11.03 15.26 -2.71
CA TYR A 183 -10.56 14.87 -4.04
C TYR A 183 -11.41 13.75 -4.63
N TRP A 184 -11.77 12.74 -3.83
CA TRP A 184 -12.66 11.67 -4.26
C TRP A 184 -14.04 12.18 -4.66
N HIS A 185 -14.66 13.03 -3.85
CA HIS A 185 -15.96 13.63 -4.13
C HIS A 185 -15.94 14.42 -5.44
N ARG A 186 -14.98 15.34 -5.58
CA ARG A 186 -14.83 16.15 -6.80
C ARG A 186 -14.60 15.29 -8.04
N SER A 187 -13.80 14.23 -7.93
CA SER A 187 -13.52 13.33 -9.04
C SER A 187 -14.77 12.54 -9.46
N LYS A 188 -15.58 12.05 -8.50
CA LYS A 188 -16.87 11.41 -8.81
C LYS A 188 -17.85 12.36 -9.50
N GLU A 189 -17.99 13.58 -9.00
CA GLU A 189 -18.89 14.58 -9.58
C GLU A 189 -18.43 15.04 -10.97
N ALA A 190 -17.13 15.03 -11.23
CA ALA A 190 -16.59 15.24 -12.58
C ALA A 190 -16.88 14.05 -13.50
N LEU A 191 -16.75 12.81 -13.02
CA LEU A 191 -17.03 11.60 -13.81
C LEU A 191 -18.50 11.53 -14.23
N LYS A 192 -19.43 11.81 -13.32
CA LYS A 192 -20.87 11.84 -13.63
C LYS A 192 -21.17 12.81 -14.77
N ARG A 193 -20.56 14.01 -14.72
CA ARG A 193 -20.72 15.03 -15.75
C ARG A 193 -20.08 14.65 -17.09
N SER A 194 -19.00 13.88 -17.08
CA SER A 194 -18.34 13.45 -18.32
C SER A 194 -19.05 12.28 -19.00
N LEU A 195 -19.72 11.42 -18.23
CA LEU A 195 -20.41 10.23 -18.76
C LEU A 195 -21.85 10.51 -19.21
N SER A 196 -22.40 11.71 -18.94
CA SER A 196 -23.77 12.12 -19.31
C SER A 196 -24.77 10.95 -19.36
N ILE A 197 -24.99 10.35 -18.19
CA ILE A 197 -26.26 9.74 -17.78
C ILE A 197 -26.99 10.80 -16.96
#